data_AF-A0A8I1WTR6-F1
#
_entry.id   AF-A0A8I1WTR6-F1
#
_cell.length_a   1.000
_cell.length_b   1.000
_cell.length_c   1.000
_cell.angle_alpha   90.00
_cell.angle_beta   90.00
_cell.angle_gamma   90.00
#
_symmetry.space_group_name_H-M   'P 1'
#
loop_
_entity.id
_entity.type
_entity.pdbx_description
1 polymer ?
#
loop_
_entity_poly.entity_id
_entity_poly.type
_entity_poly.pdbx_seq_one_letter_code
_entity_poly.pdbx_strand_id
1 'polypeptide(L)'
;MKTIDDYLDKAKHNHNLKSDRQLSIMLGVTGNYVTFYRTKRSWPSDALMIKIADLAGEDQTEALINLNIWRNSDSAAAPLYSRLLDKLKVAAMLCIAMTFIALSVAALPGYETGDLVAWGASLYIL
;
A
#
# COMPACT_ATOMS: atom_id res chain seq x y z
N MET A 1 -5.93 9.40 -1.24
CA MET A 1 -5.08 8.64 -2.17
C MET A 1 -3.85 9.49 -2.45
N LYS A 2 -2.64 8.95 -2.27
CA LYS A 2 -1.39 9.65 -2.65
C LYS A 2 -1.41 9.91 -4.16
N THR A 3 -0.72 10.94 -4.62
CA THR A 3 -0.54 11.26 -6.03
C THR A 3 0.83 10.80 -6.51
N ILE A 4 1.03 10.72 -7.83
CA ILE A 4 2.36 10.42 -8.38
C ILE A 4 3.41 11.43 -7.91
N ASP A 5 3.03 12.71 -7.75
CA ASP A 5 3.93 13.76 -7.30
C ASP A 5 4.41 13.50 -5.87
N ASP A 6 3.53 13.07 -4.98
CA ASP A 6 3.88 12.71 -3.60
C ASP A 6 4.96 11.62 -3.56
N TYR A 7 4.83 10.57 -4.39
CA TYR A 7 5.83 9.51 -4.47
C TYR A 7 7.17 10.02 -5.04
N LEU A 8 7.13 10.82 -6.11
CA LEU A 8 8.33 11.36 -6.76
C LEU A 8 9.08 12.34 -5.83
N ASP A 9 8.35 13.21 -5.12
CA ASP A 9 8.94 14.18 -4.20
C ASP A 9 9.51 13.49 -2.95
N LYS A 10 8.83 12.46 -2.43
CA LYS A 10 9.35 11.67 -1.33
C LYS A 10 10.59 10.86 -1.72
N ALA A 11 10.60 10.27 -2.93
CA ALA A 11 11.80 9.62 -3.47
C ALA A 11 12.97 10.60 -3.62
N LYS A 12 12.72 11.82 -4.12
CA LYS A 12 13.75 12.87 -4.18
C LYS A 12 14.26 13.25 -2.80
N HIS A 13 13.36 13.43 -1.85
CA HIS A 13 13.70 13.78 -0.49
C HIS A 13 14.59 12.71 0.17
N ASN A 14 14.18 11.45 0.13
CA ASN A 14 14.91 10.34 0.76
C ASN A 14 16.34 10.17 0.22
N HIS A 15 16.56 10.51 -1.06
CA HIS A 15 17.85 10.40 -1.72
C HIS A 15 18.57 11.74 -1.92
N ASN A 16 18.11 12.81 -1.26
CA ASN A 16 18.70 14.16 -1.33
C ASN A 16 18.89 14.68 -2.79
N LEU A 17 17.94 14.37 -3.67
CA LEU A 17 17.99 14.75 -5.08
C LEU A 17 17.44 16.17 -5.27
N LYS A 18 18.23 17.03 -5.92
CA LYS A 18 17.90 18.44 -6.14
C LYS A 18 17.04 18.67 -7.39
N SER A 19 16.94 17.69 -8.27
CA SER A 19 16.25 17.84 -9.55
C SER A 19 15.56 16.57 -10.02
N ASP A 20 14.53 16.73 -10.82
CA ASP A 20 13.84 15.61 -11.48
C ASP A 20 14.75 14.88 -12.47
N ARG A 21 15.74 15.57 -13.04
CA ARG A 21 16.77 14.95 -13.88
C ARG A 21 17.58 13.92 -13.10
N GLN A 22 17.98 14.25 -11.86
CA GLN A 22 18.70 13.29 -11.00
C GLN A 22 17.82 12.10 -10.64
N LEU A 23 16.53 12.34 -10.39
CA LEU A 23 15.56 11.26 -10.17
C LEU A 23 15.42 10.36 -11.40
N SER A 24 15.29 10.92 -12.61
CA SER A 24 15.26 10.13 -13.86
C SER A 24 16.48 9.21 -13.99
N ILE A 25 17.69 9.74 -13.71
CA ILE A 25 18.93 8.95 -13.77
C ILE A 25 18.89 7.80 -12.75
N MET A 26 18.47 8.08 -11.50
CA MET A 26 18.37 7.06 -10.45
C MET A 26 17.31 5.99 -10.79
N LEU A 27 16.19 6.39 -11.39
CA LEU A 27 15.17 5.48 -11.90
C LEU A 27 15.64 4.66 -13.11
N GLY A 28 16.72 5.07 -13.77
CA GLY A 28 17.25 4.40 -14.95
C GLY A 28 16.48 4.73 -16.23
N VAL A 29 15.81 5.89 -16.27
CA VAL A 29 15.09 6.37 -17.44
C VAL A 29 15.81 7.53 -18.11
N THR A 30 15.85 7.51 -19.44
CA THR A 30 16.46 8.55 -20.26
C THR A 30 15.42 9.60 -20.67
N GLY A 31 15.69 10.88 -20.45
CA GLY A 31 14.81 11.98 -20.89
C GLY A 31 13.86 12.52 -19.81
N ASN A 32 12.78 13.19 -20.25
CA ASN A 32 11.88 13.97 -19.40
C ASN A 32 10.68 13.17 -18.86
N TYR A 33 10.82 11.85 -18.67
CA TYR A 33 9.73 10.97 -18.21
C TYR A 33 9.13 11.42 -16.88
N VAL A 34 9.97 11.80 -15.90
CA VAL A 34 9.49 12.31 -14.61
C VAL A 34 8.60 13.55 -14.80
N THR A 35 8.97 14.48 -15.68
CA THR A 35 8.15 15.64 -16.01
C THR A 35 6.82 15.24 -16.67
N PHE A 36 6.82 14.23 -17.54
CA PHE A 36 5.60 13.71 -18.14
C PHE A 36 4.68 13.03 -17.13
N TYR A 37 5.23 12.38 -16.11
CA TYR A 37 4.47 11.83 -14.99
C TYR A 37 3.82 12.94 -14.16
N ARG A 38 4.59 13.97 -13.79
CA ARG A 38 4.06 15.12 -13.03
C ARG A 38 2.95 15.87 -13.77
N THR A 39 3.12 16.04 -15.08
CA THR A 39 2.11 16.68 -15.93
C THR A 39 0.98 15.73 -16.33
N LYS A 40 0.98 14.48 -15.83
CA LYS A 40 -0.03 13.44 -16.11
C LYS A 40 -0.23 13.16 -17.60
N ARG A 41 0.78 13.47 -18.42
CA ARG A 41 0.78 13.17 -19.87
C ARG A 41 1.03 11.70 -20.14
N SER A 42 1.69 11.02 -19.21
CA SER A 42 1.94 9.59 -19.24
C SER A 42 1.99 9.05 -17.82
N TRP A 43 1.78 7.76 -17.66
CA TRP A 43 1.92 7.07 -16.39
C TRP A 43 3.17 6.17 -16.41
N PRO A 44 3.88 6.00 -15.28
CA PRO A 44 5.01 5.07 -15.21
C PRO A 44 4.54 3.63 -15.49
N SER A 45 5.43 2.76 -15.97
CA SER A 45 5.14 1.32 -16.03
C SER A 45 5.08 0.73 -14.62
N ASP A 46 4.52 -0.48 -14.48
CA ASP A 46 4.33 -1.11 -13.17
C ASP A 46 5.68 -1.35 -12.47
N ALA A 47 6.67 -1.87 -13.20
CA ALA A 47 8.04 -2.04 -12.71
C ALA A 47 8.66 -0.71 -12.25
N LEU A 48 8.37 0.38 -12.96
CA LEU A 48 8.90 1.69 -12.62
C LEU A 48 8.20 2.31 -11.41
N MET A 49 6.90 2.07 -11.27
CA MET A 49 6.13 2.49 -10.10
C MET A 49 6.59 1.75 -8.83
N ILE A 50 6.87 0.45 -8.93
CA ILE A 50 7.47 -0.33 -7.83
C ILE A 50 8.79 0.32 -7.41
N LYS A 51 9.67 0.64 -8.38
CA LYS A 51 10.94 1.30 -8.09
C LYS A 51 10.77 2.70 -7.49
N ILE A 52 9.80 3.48 -7.96
CA ILE A 52 9.49 4.80 -7.38
C ILE A 52 9.04 4.64 -5.92
N ALA A 53 8.14 3.69 -5.64
CA ALA A 53 7.63 3.44 -4.29
C ALA A 53 8.74 2.97 -3.34
N ASP A 54 9.63 2.10 -3.82
CA ASP A 54 10.80 1.64 -3.08
C ASP A 54 11.73 2.80 -2.68
N LEU A 55 12.10 3.67 -3.63
CA LEU A 55 12.89 4.87 -3.36
C LEU A 55 12.17 5.87 -2.42
N ALA A 56 10.83 5.92 -2.49
CA ALA A 56 10.01 6.75 -1.61
C ALA A 56 9.84 6.16 -0.20
N GLY A 57 10.26 4.91 0.04
CA GLY A 57 10.01 4.21 1.30
C GLY A 57 8.51 3.99 1.54
N GLU A 58 7.76 3.72 0.48
CA GLU A 58 6.31 3.54 0.48
C GLU A 58 5.91 2.13 0.09
N ASP A 59 4.72 1.69 0.51
CA ASP A 59 4.20 0.37 0.16
C ASP A 59 3.98 0.24 -1.36
N GLN A 60 4.62 -0.78 -1.95
CA GLN A 60 4.61 -1.03 -3.39
C GLN A 60 3.23 -1.49 -3.88
N THR A 61 2.47 -2.21 -3.04
CA THR A 61 1.14 -2.70 -3.38
C THR A 61 0.14 -1.55 -3.48
N GLU A 62 0.12 -0.66 -2.49
CA GLU A 62 -0.68 0.55 -2.49
C GLU A 62 -0.30 1.46 -3.67
N ALA A 63 1.00 1.58 -3.97
CA ALA A 63 1.47 2.34 -5.13
C ALA A 63 0.94 1.80 -6.46
N LEU A 64 0.93 0.48 -6.66
CA LEU A 64 0.37 -0.15 -7.87
C LEU A 64 -1.15 0.00 -7.97
N ILE A 65 -1.86 -0.07 -6.85
CA ILE A 65 -3.31 0.18 -6.85
C ILE A 65 -3.58 1.63 -7.23
N ASN A 66 -2.85 2.58 -6.64
CA ASN A 66 -2.98 4.00 -6.96
C ASN A 66 -2.67 4.28 -8.44
N LEU A 67 -1.63 3.64 -9.00
CA LEU A 67 -1.30 3.72 -10.43
C LEU A 67 -2.47 3.27 -11.31
N ASN A 68 -3.10 2.15 -10.97
CA ASN A 68 -4.23 1.63 -11.73
C ASN A 68 -5.46 2.54 -11.64
N ILE A 69 -5.68 3.18 -10.49
CA ILE A 69 -6.72 4.21 -10.35
C ILE A 69 -6.43 5.39 -11.29
N TRP A 70 -5.19 5.89 -11.32
CA TRP A 70 -4.82 7.04 -12.17
C TRP A 70 -4.91 6.72 -13.67
N ARG A 71 -4.47 5.53 -14.09
CA ARG A 71 -4.57 5.08 -15.49
C ARG A 71 -6.00 4.90 -15.98
N ASN A 72 -6.92 4.62 -15.07
CA ASN A 72 -8.32 4.30 -15.37
C ASN A 72 -9.27 5.38 -14.84
N SER A 73 -8.82 6.63 -14.67
CA SER A 73 -9.63 7.70 -14.07
C SER A 73 -10.98 7.90 -14.74
N ASP A 74 -11.05 7.67 -16.05
CA ASP A 74 -12.25 7.86 -16.87
C ASP A 74 -13.06 6.56 -17.07
N SER A 75 -12.61 5.47 -16.45
CA SER A 75 -13.20 4.14 -16.56
C SER A 75 -13.96 3.77 -15.29
N ALA A 76 -15.00 2.96 -15.44
CA ALA A 76 -15.72 2.36 -14.30
C ALA A 76 -14.82 1.49 -13.40
N ALA A 77 -13.60 1.16 -13.83
CA ALA A 77 -12.63 0.41 -13.05
C ALA A 77 -11.98 1.23 -11.91
N ALA A 78 -11.79 2.54 -12.06
CA ALA A 78 -11.17 3.38 -11.01
C ALA A 78 -11.83 3.22 -9.63
N PRO A 79 -13.17 3.35 -9.47
CA PRO A 79 -13.81 3.18 -8.17
C PRO A 79 -13.71 1.73 -7.63
N LEU A 80 -13.53 0.72 -8.49
CA LEU A 80 -13.34 -0.67 -8.06
C LEU A 80 -11.97 -0.85 -7.38
N TYR A 81 -10.92 -0.26 -7.95
CA TYR A 81 -9.59 -0.29 -7.35
C TYR A 81 -9.54 0.45 -6.00
N SER A 82 -10.21 1.60 -5.89
CA SER A 82 -10.33 2.31 -4.61
C SER A 82 -11.02 1.44 -3.55
N ARG A 83 -12.14 0.81 -3.89
CA ARG A 83 -12.85 -0.10 -2.98
C ARG A 83 -12.01 -1.31 -2.58
N LEU A 84 -11.18 -1.83 -3.49
CA LEU A 84 -10.27 -2.93 -3.19
C LEU A 84 -9.24 -2.52 -2.14
N LEU A 85 -8.64 -1.34 -2.29
CA LEU A 85 -7.69 -0.80 -1.31
C LEU A 85 -8.34 -0.61 0.06
N ASP A 86 -9.56 -0.07 0.12
CA ASP A 86 -10.29 0.13 1.37
C ASP A 86 -10.59 -1.19 2.07
N LYS A 87 -11.03 -2.21 1.33
CA LYS A 87 -11.28 -3.55 1.87
C LYS A 87 -10.00 -4.18 2.45
N LEU A 88 -8.88 -4.02 1.77
CA LEU A 88 -7.59 -4.53 2.25
C LEU A 88 -7.16 -3.83 3.55
N LYS A 89 -7.31 -2.49 3.62
CA LYS A 89 -7.00 -1.72 4.84
C LYS A 89 -7.89 -2.12 6.01
N VAL A 90 -9.20 -2.26 5.78
CA VAL A 90 -10.15 -2.70 6.81
C VAL A 90 -9.81 -4.11 7.29
N ALA A 91 -9.54 -5.04 6.38
CA ALA A 91 -9.15 -6.40 6.75
C ALA A 91 -7.86 -6.43 7.59
N ALA A 92 -6.84 -5.67 7.19
CA ALA A 92 -5.59 -5.57 7.94
C ALA A 92 -5.81 -4.98 9.35
N MET A 93 -6.60 -3.91 9.47
CA MET A 93 -6.94 -3.32 10.78
C MET A 93 -7.71 -4.29 11.68
N LEU A 94 -8.64 -5.06 11.12
CA LEU A 94 -9.38 -6.07 11.88
C LEU A 94 -8.47 -7.19 12.38
N CYS A 95 -7.53 -7.67 11.56
CA CYS A 95 -6.54 -8.66 11.98
C CYS A 95 -5.67 -8.14 13.13
N ILE A 96 -5.22 -6.88 13.05
CA ILE A 96 -4.46 -6.24 14.12
C ILE A 96 -5.32 -6.10 15.38
N ALA A 97 -6.57 -5.65 15.27
CA ALA A 97 -7.47 -5.53 16.42
C ALA A 97 -7.73 -6.89 17.09
N MET A 98 -7.98 -7.94 16.30
CA MET A 98 -8.20 -9.30 16.83
C MET A 98 -6.97 -9.84 17.56
N THR A 99 -5.76 -9.61 17.03
CA THR A 99 -4.53 -10.04 17.70
C THR A 99 -4.29 -9.30 19.01
N PHE A 100 -4.58 -8.00 19.07
CA PHE A 100 -4.53 -7.23 20.33
C PHE A 100 -5.54 -7.73 21.37
N ILE A 101 -6.77 -8.02 20.96
CA ILE A 101 -7.80 -8.57 21.85
C ILE A 101 -7.37 -9.94 22.37
N ALA A 102 -6.91 -10.83 21.49
CA ALA A 102 -6.47 -12.17 21.87
C ALA A 102 -5.28 -12.12 22.87
N LEU A 103 -4.31 -11.25 22.63
CA LEU A 103 -3.18 -11.06 23.53
C LEU A 103 -3.62 -10.53 24.90
N SER A 104 -4.58 -9.59 24.92
CA SER A 104 -5.11 -9.01 26.16
C SER A 104 -5.88 -10.05 26.99
N VAL A 105 -6.66 -10.93 26.34
CA VAL A 105 -7.39 -12.02 27.01
C VAL A 105 -6.42 -13.03 27.63
N ALA A 106 -5.35 -13.40 26.91
CA ALA A 106 -4.35 -14.34 27.39
C ALA A 106 -3.53 -13.81 28.60
N ALA A 107 -3.49 -12.48 28.81
CA ALA A 107 -2.78 -11.86 29.93
C ALA A 107 -3.60 -11.78 31.23
N LEU A 108 -4.88 -12.20 31.23
CA LEU A 108 -5.72 -12.17 32.42
C LEU A 108 -5.36 -13.33 33.37
N PRO A 109 -5.11 -13.08 34.67
CA PRO A 109 -4.83 -14.13 35.63
C PRO A 109 -6.09 -15.00 35.82
N GLY A 110 -5.97 -16.30 35.51
CA GLY A 110 -7.07 -17.27 35.56
C GLY A 110 -7.42 -17.92 34.21
N TYR A 111 -6.75 -17.54 33.13
CA TYR A 111 -6.89 -18.20 31.82
C TYR A 111 -6.07 -19.50 31.78
N GLU A 112 -6.73 -20.63 32.09
CA GLU A 112 -6.14 -21.95 31.86
C GLU A 112 -6.30 -22.32 30.38
N THR A 113 -5.20 -22.68 29.72
CA THR A 113 -5.11 -23.00 28.28
C THR A 113 -6.03 -24.13 27.80
N GLY A 114 -6.78 -24.79 28.70
CA GLY A 114 -7.79 -25.80 28.37
C GLY A 114 -9.09 -25.23 27.78
N ASP A 115 -9.44 -23.98 28.06
CA ASP A 115 -10.73 -23.43 27.65
C ASP A 115 -10.82 -23.14 26.14
N LEU A 116 -9.72 -22.76 25.48
CA LEU A 116 -9.74 -22.50 24.03
C LEU A 116 -10.14 -23.72 23.18
N VAL A 117 -9.74 -24.92 23.61
CA VAL A 117 -10.09 -26.17 22.90
C VAL A 117 -11.59 -26.47 23.06
N ALA A 118 -12.18 -26.14 24.22
CA ALA A 118 -13.60 -26.35 24.48
C ALA A 118 -14.51 -25.41 23.67
N TRP A 119 -14.12 -24.15 23.48
CA TRP A 119 -14.85 -23.19 22.65
C TRP A 119 -14.67 -23.47 21.15
N GLY A 120 -13.47 -23.85 20.71
CA GLY A 120 -13.21 -24.25 19.33
C GLY A 120 -13.95 -25.52 18.90
N ALA A 121 -14.11 -26.49 19.80
CA ALA A 121 -14.84 -27.73 19.54
C ALA A 121 -16.37 -27.55 19.49
N SER A 122 -16.93 -26.63 20.29
CA SER A 122 -18.38 -26.35 20.29
C SER A 122 -18.88 -25.68 19.00
N LEU A 123 -18.01 -24.97 18.29
CA LEU A 123 -18.34 -24.31 17.01
C LEU A 123 -18.36 -25.24 15.80
N TYR A 124 -17.92 -26.50 15.94
CA TYR A 124 -17.90 -27.50 14.87
C TYR A 124 -19.05 -28.53 14.93
N ILE A 125 -19.97 -28.43 15.91
CA ILE A 125 -21.07 -29.40 16.12
C ILE A 125 -22.46 -28.85 15.73
N LEU A 126 -22.53 -27.74 14.99
CA LEU A 126 -23.77 -27.23 14.37
C LEU A 126 -23.56 -26.97 12.88
#